data_AF-A0A0B8PB98-F1
#
_entry.id   AF-A0A0B8PB98-F1
#
_cell.length_a   1.000
_cell.length_b   1.000
_cell.length_c   1.000
_cell.angle_alpha   90.00
_cell.angle_beta   90.00
_cell.angle_gamma   90.00
#
_symmetry.space_group_name_H-M   'P 1'
#
loop_
_entity.id
_entity.type
_entity.pdbx_description
1 polymer ?
#
loop_
_entity_poly.entity_id
_entity_poly.type
_entity_poly.pdbx_seq_one_letter_code
_entity_poly.pdbx_strand_id
1 'polypeptide(L)'
;MSSFSKIAIGVLSTFAVSSAIAAPTPNEVLDLSCWKTTLPVSLTGGDKPTEFSEKEIANGAQHPEYFYVNEAGDGVVFRSPVSGVKTSEDTKYIRSELRQMLRCGDTSIKTRGTNKNNWVFGSAPESDHAKVGGVNGRMEVTMSVDEVTTTGVDWQQGRVIIGQIHAPKDEPIKVYYRKMPNHKTGSIWFNVEPDRRSGLRDGDITFPVLGSTKPNFWRQGEKNTPESFDDGIALGEKFSYAIDVQGSMLTFELYQEGKAPRKVSVDLDIYGVSLEDSWNYFKAGVYVQNRTGDADDMTAATIYDLKVTHD
;
A
#
# COMPACT_ATOMS: atom_id res chain seq x y z
N MET A 1 2.49 11.58 87.70
CA MET A 1 1.66 10.62 86.95
C MET A 1 1.00 11.36 85.82
N SER A 2 1.10 10.82 84.59
CA SER A 2 0.28 11.10 83.39
C SER A 2 0.46 12.48 82.73
N SER A 3 0.60 12.65 81.41
CA SER A 3 0.75 11.74 80.26
C SER A 3 1.14 12.65 79.07
N PHE A 4 2.14 12.28 78.27
CA PHE A 4 2.50 13.01 77.04
C PHE A 4 1.73 12.41 75.86
N SER A 5 0.87 13.21 75.23
CA SER A 5 0.18 12.83 73.99
C SER A 5 1.08 13.11 72.79
N LYS A 6 1.48 12.06 72.06
CA LYS A 6 2.19 12.17 70.78
C LYS A 6 1.16 12.22 69.66
N ILE A 7 1.13 13.32 68.93
CA ILE A 7 0.36 13.46 67.69
C ILE A 7 1.17 12.80 66.56
N ALA A 8 0.62 11.73 65.99
CA ALA A 8 1.15 11.10 64.78
C ALA A 8 0.58 11.80 63.55
N ILE A 9 1.44 12.43 62.75
CA ILE A 9 1.10 12.97 61.44
C ILE A 9 1.24 11.82 60.44
N GLY A 10 0.12 11.24 60.01
CA GLY A 10 0.08 10.29 58.91
C GLY A 10 0.14 11.02 57.58
N VAL A 11 1.21 10.84 56.82
CA VAL A 11 1.30 11.28 55.42
C VAL A 11 0.53 10.26 54.58
N LEU A 12 -0.59 10.69 54.00
CA LEU A 12 -1.40 9.88 53.09
C LEU A 12 -0.82 10.03 51.68
N SER A 13 -0.02 9.05 51.24
CA SER A 13 0.50 8.98 49.88
C SER A 13 -0.60 8.47 48.94
N THR A 14 -1.25 9.35 48.19
CA THR A 14 -2.18 8.95 47.13
C THR A 14 -1.40 8.51 45.90
N PHE A 15 -1.33 7.21 45.64
CA PHE A 15 -0.88 6.69 44.36
C PHE A 15 -2.00 6.92 43.33
N ALA A 16 -1.80 7.88 42.43
CA ALA A 16 -2.64 8.01 41.24
C ALA A 16 -2.28 6.86 40.28
N VAL A 17 -3.18 5.89 40.15
CA VAL A 17 -3.08 4.88 39.09
C VAL A 17 -3.49 5.58 37.79
N SER A 18 -2.51 6.01 37.00
CA SER A 18 -2.77 6.46 35.64
C SER A 18 -3.10 5.23 34.80
N SER A 19 -4.39 5.04 34.47
CA SER A 19 -4.79 4.10 33.43
C SER A 19 -4.29 4.65 32.10
N ALA A 20 -3.14 4.19 31.64
CA ALA A 20 -2.69 4.46 30.28
C ALA A 20 -3.75 3.89 29.32
N ILE A 21 -4.37 4.75 28.50
CA ILE A 21 -5.18 4.31 27.37
C ILE A 21 -4.25 3.50 26.47
N ALA A 22 -4.63 2.26 26.16
CA ALA A 22 -3.86 1.44 25.22
C ALA A 22 -3.79 2.17 23.87
N ALA A 23 -2.62 2.18 23.24
CA ALA A 23 -2.47 2.78 21.93
C ALA A 23 -3.42 2.09 20.93
N PRO A 24 -4.09 2.84 20.04
CA PRO A 24 -4.99 2.26 19.07
C PRO A 24 -4.24 1.29 18.15
N THR A 25 -4.96 0.28 17.68
CA THR A 25 -4.48 -0.72 16.72
C THR A 25 -4.81 -0.26 15.29
N PRO A 26 -4.12 -0.81 14.27
CA PRO A 26 -4.40 -0.45 12.88
C PRO A 26 -5.86 -0.62 12.46
N ASN A 27 -6.55 -1.64 12.97
CA ASN A 27 -7.96 -1.90 12.67
C ASN A 27 -8.94 -0.95 13.38
N GLU A 28 -8.52 -0.28 14.46
CA GLU A 28 -9.32 0.74 15.13
C GLU A 28 -9.23 2.10 14.42
N VAL A 29 -8.14 2.33 13.68
CA VAL A 29 -7.93 3.55 12.88
C VAL A 29 -8.52 3.42 11.47
N LEU A 30 -8.32 2.27 10.82
CA LEU A 30 -8.85 1.94 9.50
C LEU A 30 -9.69 0.66 9.59
N ASP A 31 -10.80 0.56 8.86
CA ASP A 31 -11.52 -0.72 8.75
C ASP A 31 -10.71 -1.70 7.88
N LEU A 32 -9.91 -2.55 8.55
CA LEU A 32 -9.04 -3.53 7.92
C LEU A 32 -9.56 -4.97 8.06
N SER A 33 -10.83 -5.13 8.46
CA SER A 33 -11.46 -6.43 8.72
C SER A 33 -11.53 -7.35 7.48
N CYS A 34 -11.49 -6.77 6.29
CA CYS A 34 -11.47 -7.47 5.00
C CYS A 34 -10.12 -7.33 4.29
N TRP A 35 -9.03 -7.25 5.04
CA TRP A 35 -7.67 -7.19 4.51
C TRP A 35 -6.76 -8.18 5.23
N LYS A 36 -5.74 -8.65 4.52
CA LYS A 36 -4.55 -9.23 5.15
C LYS A 36 -3.37 -8.31 4.90
N THR A 37 -2.36 -8.32 5.77
CA THR A 37 -1.10 -7.59 5.55
C THR A 37 0.05 -8.57 5.43
N THR A 38 1.00 -8.28 4.54
CA THR A 38 2.28 -9.00 4.46
C THR A 38 3.38 -8.10 4.99
N LEU A 39 4.22 -8.60 5.89
CA LEU A 39 5.37 -7.90 6.46
C LEU A 39 6.68 -8.24 5.73
N PRO A 40 7.72 -7.39 5.81
CA PRO A 40 9.01 -7.63 5.16
C PRO A 40 9.91 -8.63 5.91
N VAL A 41 9.41 -9.29 6.97
CA VAL A 41 10.18 -10.15 7.87
C VAL A 41 9.45 -11.45 8.16
N SER A 42 10.19 -12.46 8.63
CA SER A 42 9.62 -13.69 9.20
C SER A 42 9.74 -13.68 10.72
N LEU A 43 8.63 -13.51 11.42
CA LEU A 43 8.59 -13.52 12.89
C LEU A 43 8.80 -14.92 13.49
N THR A 44 8.68 -15.97 12.66
CA THR A 44 8.86 -17.38 13.08
C THR A 44 10.19 -17.98 12.60
N GLY A 45 11.06 -17.18 11.97
CA GLY A 45 12.40 -17.60 11.56
C GLY A 45 12.46 -18.51 10.32
N GLY A 46 11.54 -18.35 9.36
CA GLY A 46 11.52 -19.10 8.09
C GLY A 46 11.67 -18.23 6.84
N ASP A 47 11.66 -18.88 5.67
CA ASP A 47 11.89 -18.21 4.37
C ASP A 47 10.66 -17.49 3.80
N LYS A 48 9.55 -17.45 4.55
CA LYS A 48 8.31 -16.79 4.15
C LYS A 48 8.05 -15.57 5.03
N PRO A 49 7.55 -14.47 4.43
CA PRO A 49 7.18 -13.30 5.19
C PRO A 49 6.01 -13.66 6.10
N THR A 50 5.98 -13.01 7.25
CA THR A 50 4.81 -13.05 8.12
C THR A 50 3.65 -12.35 7.43
N GLU A 51 2.48 -12.98 7.46
CA GLU A 51 1.23 -12.36 7.08
C GLU A 51 0.34 -12.29 8.31
N PHE A 52 -0.29 -11.14 8.55
CA PHE A 52 -1.41 -11.06 9.48
C PHE A 52 -2.69 -11.24 8.69
N SER A 53 -3.46 -12.26 9.04
CA SER A 53 -4.76 -12.57 8.46
C SER A 53 -5.83 -11.54 8.85
N GLU A 54 -6.97 -11.61 8.17
CA GLU A 54 -8.15 -10.77 8.44
C GLU A 54 -8.55 -10.79 9.92
N LYS A 55 -8.58 -11.99 10.52
CA LYS A 55 -8.94 -12.17 11.93
C LYS A 55 -7.85 -11.69 12.88
N GLU A 56 -6.58 -11.82 12.53
CA GLU A 56 -5.50 -11.32 13.38
C GLU A 56 -5.50 -9.79 13.40
N ILE A 57 -5.65 -9.14 12.25
CA ILE A 57 -5.76 -7.68 12.15
C ILE A 57 -6.99 -7.18 12.90
N ALA A 58 -8.16 -7.81 12.72
CA ALA A 58 -9.38 -7.48 13.46
C ALA A 58 -9.23 -7.64 14.98
N ASN A 59 -8.32 -8.49 15.44
CA ASN A 59 -7.97 -8.69 16.85
C ASN A 59 -6.76 -7.85 17.31
N GLY A 60 -6.34 -6.85 16.52
CA GLY A 60 -5.33 -5.87 16.92
C GLY A 60 -3.88 -6.24 16.56
N ALA A 61 -3.66 -7.18 15.64
CA ALA A 61 -2.31 -7.51 15.19
C ALA A 61 -1.61 -6.30 14.56
N GLN A 62 -0.39 -6.05 15.03
CA GLN A 62 0.48 -4.98 14.55
C GLN A 62 1.95 -5.37 14.73
N HIS A 63 2.85 -4.69 14.02
CA HIS A 63 4.29 -4.82 14.15
C HIS A 63 4.92 -3.44 14.35
N PRO A 64 5.69 -3.20 15.43
CA PRO A 64 6.14 -1.87 15.84
C PRO A 64 7.04 -1.16 14.82
N GLU A 65 7.60 -1.89 13.86
CA GLU A 65 8.46 -1.32 12.81
C GLU A 65 7.80 -1.24 11.43
N TYR A 66 6.88 -2.16 11.09
CA TYR A 66 6.47 -2.37 9.70
C TYR A 66 4.98 -2.15 9.44
N PHE A 67 4.15 -2.22 10.48
CA PHE A 67 2.70 -2.07 10.38
C PHE A 67 2.12 -1.65 11.74
N TYR A 68 1.95 -0.35 11.96
CA TYR A 68 1.57 0.21 13.27
C TYR A 68 0.81 1.53 13.11
N VAL A 69 0.19 2.03 14.18
CA VAL A 69 -0.46 3.35 14.18
C VAL A 69 0.57 4.46 14.44
N ASN A 70 0.50 5.55 13.69
CA ASN A 70 1.38 6.71 13.87
C ASN A 70 1.21 7.36 15.26
N GLU A 71 2.15 8.22 15.65
CA GLU A 71 2.12 8.87 16.98
C GLU A 71 0.87 9.72 17.22
N ALA A 72 0.29 10.28 16.14
CA ALA A 72 -0.93 11.09 16.21
C ALA A 72 -2.20 10.24 16.43
N GLY A 73 -2.16 8.93 16.21
CA GLY A 73 -3.31 8.05 16.34
C GLY A 73 -4.32 8.14 15.19
N ASP A 74 -3.99 8.84 14.09
CA ASP A 74 -4.91 9.14 12.99
C ASP A 74 -4.54 8.43 11.67
N GLY A 75 -3.47 7.63 11.64
CA GLY A 75 -3.04 6.93 10.44
C GLY A 75 -2.26 5.64 10.72
N VAL A 76 -2.28 4.72 9.76
CA VAL A 76 -1.57 3.44 9.81
C VAL A 76 -0.32 3.51 8.94
N VAL A 77 0.83 3.29 9.57
CA VAL A 77 2.15 3.33 8.97
C VAL A 77 2.52 1.96 8.41
N PHE A 78 2.96 1.95 7.15
CA PHE A 78 3.56 0.81 6.46
C PHE A 78 5.02 1.13 6.19
N ARG A 79 5.95 0.27 6.63
CA ARG A 79 7.38 0.44 6.36
C ARG A 79 7.98 -0.83 5.79
N SER A 80 8.91 -0.66 4.86
CA SER A 80 9.64 -1.77 4.26
C SER A 80 11.07 -1.36 3.90
N PRO A 81 12.07 -2.19 4.25
CA PRO A 81 13.45 -2.01 3.80
C PRO A 81 13.63 -2.43 2.33
N VAL A 82 14.82 -2.13 1.78
CA VAL A 82 15.29 -2.69 0.50
C VAL A 82 15.49 -4.20 0.58
N SER A 83 16.05 -4.72 1.68
CA SER A 83 16.31 -6.14 1.87
C SER A 83 15.43 -6.73 2.98
N GLY A 84 14.85 -7.91 2.72
CA GLY A 84 13.93 -8.57 3.64
C GLY A 84 13.45 -9.91 3.09
N VAL A 85 12.40 -10.46 3.70
CA VAL A 85 11.80 -11.74 3.30
C VAL A 85 10.78 -11.53 2.20
N LYS A 86 10.93 -12.29 1.11
CA LYS A 86 10.15 -12.17 -0.12
C LYS A 86 8.93 -13.08 -0.11
N THR A 87 7.81 -12.65 -0.70
CA THR A 87 6.57 -13.45 -0.80
C THR A 87 6.69 -14.72 -1.64
N SER A 88 7.67 -14.77 -2.55
CA SER A 88 7.97 -15.92 -3.41
C SER A 88 9.39 -15.80 -3.99
N GLU A 89 9.87 -16.84 -4.66
CA GLU A 89 11.13 -16.79 -5.40
C GLU A 89 11.08 -15.77 -6.55
N ASP A 90 9.93 -15.66 -7.21
CA ASP A 90 9.70 -14.80 -8.37
C ASP A 90 9.62 -13.30 -8.04
N THR A 91 9.26 -12.94 -6.80
CA THR A 91 9.30 -11.53 -6.41
C THR A 91 10.75 -11.08 -6.23
N LYS A 92 11.01 -9.83 -6.58
CA LYS A 92 12.35 -9.20 -6.55
C LYS A 92 12.47 -8.11 -5.50
N TYR A 93 11.38 -7.79 -4.83
CA TYR A 93 11.18 -6.58 -4.05
C TYR A 93 10.42 -6.90 -2.77
N ILE A 94 10.60 -6.07 -1.76
CA ILE A 94 10.09 -6.26 -0.41
C ILE A 94 8.89 -5.34 -0.17
N ARG A 95 7.95 -5.76 0.69
CA ARG A 95 6.71 -5.03 0.94
C ARG A 95 6.30 -5.05 2.41
N SER A 96 5.64 -3.97 2.81
CA SER A 96 4.62 -3.97 3.87
C SER A 96 3.32 -3.49 3.22
N GLU A 97 2.43 -4.43 2.91
CA GLU A 97 1.34 -4.15 1.97
C GLU A 97 0.10 -4.97 2.27
N LEU A 98 -1.06 -4.30 2.22
CA LEU A 98 -2.36 -4.91 2.34
C LEU A 98 -2.74 -5.65 1.05
N ARG A 99 -3.51 -6.73 1.21
CA ARG A 99 -4.16 -7.47 0.14
C ARG A 99 -5.63 -7.63 0.48
N GLN A 100 -6.52 -7.15 -0.38
CA GLN A 100 -7.96 -7.18 -0.16
C GLN A 100 -8.46 -8.63 -0.04
N MET A 101 -9.34 -8.89 0.93
CA MET A 101 -9.89 -10.20 1.25
C MET A 101 -11.42 -10.08 1.40
N LEU A 102 -12.20 -10.15 0.31
CA LEU A 102 -13.68 -10.02 0.37
C LEU A 102 -14.35 -11.14 1.20
N ARG A 103 -13.62 -12.22 1.52
CA ARG A 103 -14.08 -13.25 2.46
C ARG A 103 -14.04 -12.82 3.93
N CYS A 104 -13.36 -11.73 4.26
CA CYS A 104 -13.29 -11.13 5.60
C CYS A 104 -13.07 -12.16 6.73
N GLY A 105 -12.12 -13.08 6.54
CA GLY A 105 -11.78 -14.11 7.53
C GLY A 105 -12.60 -15.42 7.46
N ASP A 106 -13.54 -15.57 6.54
CA ASP A 106 -14.18 -16.85 6.24
C ASP A 106 -13.21 -17.75 5.45
N THR A 107 -12.54 -18.64 6.18
CA THR A 107 -11.55 -19.56 5.61
C THR A 107 -12.15 -20.71 4.80
N SER A 108 -13.48 -20.86 4.75
CA SER A 108 -14.13 -21.80 3.84
C SER A 108 -14.00 -21.34 2.37
N ILE A 109 -13.84 -20.02 2.16
CA ILE A 109 -13.60 -19.42 0.85
C ILE A 109 -12.10 -19.37 0.58
N LYS A 110 -11.68 -19.97 -0.54
CA LYS A 110 -10.27 -19.97 -0.97
C LYS A 110 -9.76 -18.56 -1.25
N THR A 111 -8.52 -18.27 -0.87
CA THR A 111 -7.90 -16.96 -1.13
C THR A 111 -7.85 -16.63 -2.63
N ARG A 112 -7.54 -17.61 -3.46
CA ARG A 112 -7.36 -17.47 -4.92
C ARG A 112 -8.53 -18.09 -5.68
N GLY A 113 -8.85 -17.53 -6.84
CA GLY A 113 -9.85 -18.02 -7.77
C GLY A 113 -11.03 -17.06 -7.96
N THR A 114 -11.79 -17.27 -9.03
CA THR A 114 -13.07 -16.61 -9.30
C THR A 114 -14.11 -17.11 -8.29
N ASN A 115 -14.14 -16.47 -7.12
CA ASN A 115 -14.92 -16.87 -5.96
C ASN A 115 -15.24 -15.65 -5.07
N LYS A 116 -15.98 -15.87 -3.98
CA LYS A 116 -16.45 -14.82 -3.08
C LYS A 116 -15.37 -14.00 -2.35
N ASN A 117 -14.09 -14.33 -2.47
CA ASN A 117 -12.99 -13.55 -1.90
C ASN A 117 -12.41 -12.49 -2.84
N ASN A 118 -12.70 -12.59 -4.14
CA ASN A 118 -12.12 -11.76 -5.18
C ASN A 118 -13.24 -11.16 -6.04
N TRP A 119 -12.90 -10.18 -6.87
CA TRP A 119 -13.85 -9.52 -7.76
C TRP A 119 -13.41 -9.65 -9.22
N VAL A 120 -14.29 -9.35 -10.18
CA VAL A 120 -13.95 -9.33 -11.61
C VAL A 120 -14.34 -7.99 -12.22
N PHE A 121 -13.76 -7.64 -13.36
CA PHE A 121 -14.18 -6.48 -14.14
C PHE A 121 -15.61 -6.67 -14.68
N GLY A 122 -16.36 -5.59 -14.84
CA GLY A 122 -17.73 -5.64 -15.37
C GLY A 122 -17.81 -6.07 -16.84
N SER A 123 -16.68 -6.10 -17.56
CA SER A 123 -16.56 -6.67 -18.91
C SER A 123 -16.24 -8.16 -18.91
N ALA A 124 -16.07 -8.79 -17.75
CA ALA A 124 -15.89 -10.24 -17.64
C ALA A 124 -17.18 -10.98 -18.04
N PRO A 125 -17.10 -12.30 -18.36
CA PRO A 125 -18.30 -13.07 -18.68
C PRO A 125 -19.32 -13.06 -17.53
N GLU A 126 -20.61 -12.90 -17.85
CA GLU A 126 -21.70 -12.86 -16.86
C GLU A 126 -21.71 -14.08 -15.92
N SER A 127 -21.25 -15.24 -16.41
CA SER A 127 -21.14 -16.47 -15.62
C SER A 127 -20.17 -16.33 -14.42
N ASP A 128 -19.23 -15.40 -14.46
CA ASP A 128 -18.30 -15.14 -13.37
C ASP A 128 -18.85 -14.18 -12.32
N HIS A 129 -19.73 -13.25 -12.72
CA HIS A 129 -20.35 -12.27 -11.81
C HIS A 129 -21.08 -12.96 -10.64
N ALA A 130 -21.76 -14.08 -10.91
CA ALA A 130 -22.46 -14.84 -9.88
C ALA A 130 -21.51 -15.51 -8.86
N LYS A 131 -20.26 -15.79 -9.24
CA LYS A 131 -19.28 -16.56 -8.43
C LYS A 131 -18.47 -15.67 -7.48
N VAL A 132 -18.30 -14.40 -7.83
CA VAL A 132 -17.36 -13.47 -7.19
C VAL A 132 -17.96 -12.69 -6.03
N GLY A 133 -17.10 -12.08 -5.22
CA GLY A 133 -17.49 -11.23 -4.09
C GLY A 133 -17.85 -9.79 -4.48
N GLY A 134 -17.54 -9.38 -5.71
CA GLY A 134 -17.88 -8.07 -6.25
C GLY A 134 -17.63 -7.99 -7.75
N VAL A 135 -18.31 -7.06 -8.42
CA VAL A 135 -18.07 -6.70 -9.82
C VAL A 135 -17.56 -5.26 -9.86
N ASN A 136 -16.71 -4.95 -10.85
CA ASN A 136 -16.01 -3.66 -10.93
C ASN A 136 -15.23 -3.36 -9.64
N GLY A 137 -14.74 -2.14 -9.45
CA GLY A 137 -14.19 -1.78 -8.16
C GLY A 137 -13.64 -0.37 -8.12
N ARG A 138 -13.83 0.29 -6.98
CA ARG A 138 -13.21 1.58 -6.67
C ARG A 138 -12.47 1.48 -5.35
N MET A 139 -11.17 1.81 -5.36
CA MET A 139 -10.36 1.99 -4.16
C MET A 139 -9.95 3.46 -4.04
N GLU A 140 -10.25 4.06 -2.89
CA GLU A 140 -9.89 5.44 -2.55
C GLU A 140 -8.95 5.42 -1.34
N VAL A 141 -7.85 6.16 -1.43
CA VAL A 141 -6.81 6.18 -0.41
C VAL A 141 -6.39 7.62 -0.14
N THR A 142 -6.39 8.02 1.13
CA THR A 142 -5.71 9.23 1.61
C THR A 142 -4.45 8.83 2.35
N MET A 143 -3.29 9.35 1.92
CA MET A 143 -1.99 8.96 2.50
C MET A 143 -0.95 10.07 2.44
N SER A 144 0.16 9.85 3.14
CA SER A 144 1.44 10.53 2.93
C SER A 144 2.51 9.49 2.65
N VAL A 145 3.48 9.82 1.79
CA VAL A 145 4.74 9.06 1.70
C VAL A 145 5.74 9.77 2.61
N ASP A 146 6.25 9.07 3.61
CA ASP A 146 7.00 9.68 4.72
C ASP A 146 8.51 9.54 4.52
N GLU A 147 8.93 8.44 3.89
CA GLU A 147 10.32 8.12 3.60
C GLU A 147 10.40 7.31 2.31
N VAL A 148 11.46 7.49 1.52
CA VAL A 148 11.76 6.64 0.36
C VAL A 148 13.26 6.36 0.31
N THR A 149 13.63 5.24 -0.32
CA THR A 149 15.03 4.86 -0.47
C THR A 149 15.86 5.97 -1.15
N THR A 150 17.08 6.18 -0.69
CA THR A 150 18.01 7.18 -1.25
C THR A 150 19.26 6.57 -1.88
N THR A 151 19.45 5.26 -1.72
CA THR A 151 20.62 4.51 -2.20
C THR A 151 20.26 3.53 -3.33
N GLY A 152 21.27 2.95 -3.97
CA GLY A 152 21.09 2.00 -5.09
C GLY A 152 21.23 2.65 -6.46
N VAL A 153 20.92 1.91 -7.52
CA VAL A 153 21.04 2.45 -8.89
C VAL A 153 20.00 3.55 -9.15
N ASP A 154 20.41 4.57 -9.90
CA ASP A 154 19.64 5.81 -10.12
C ASP A 154 18.19 5.56 -10.55
N TRP A 155 17.94 4.60 -11.44
CA TRP A 155 16.61 4.24 -11.94
C TRP A 155 15.74 3.45 -10.94
N GLN A 156 16.28 3.06 -9.78
CA GLN A 156 15.55 2.41 -8.68
C GLN A 156 15.28 3.33 -7.49
N GLN A 157 16.23 4.22 -7.18
CA GLN A 157 16.17 5.15 -6.05
C GLN A 157 14.81 5.85 -5.93
N GLY A 158 14.30 5.90 -4.70
CA GLY A 158 13.13 6.65 -4.32
C GLY A 158 11.79 6.10 -4.77
N ARG A 159 11.75 4.97 -5.50
CA ARG A 159 10.52 4.43 -6.10
C ARG A 159 9.80 3.47 -5.16
N VAL A 160 8.49 3.69 -5.01
CA VAL A 160 7.60 2.82 -4.24
C VAL A 160 6.27 2.68 -4.97
N ILE A 161 5.73 1.46 -5.01
CA ILE A 161 4.34 1.24 -5.39
C ILE A 161 3.47 1.43 -4.14
N ILE A 162 2.44 2.25 -4.26
CA ILE A 162 1.55 2.64 -3.16
C ILE A 162 0.14 2.04 -3.27
N GLY A 163 -0.26 1.62 -4.48
CA GLY A 163 -1.57 1.02 -4.75
C GLY A 163 -1.57 0.16 -6.00
N GLN A 164 -2.35 -0.92 -6.00
CA GLN A 164 -2.41 -1.86 -7.14
C GLN A 164 -3.79 -2.49 -7.31
N ILE A 165 -4.07 -2.94 -8.53
CA ILE A 165 -4.95 -4.08 -8.80
C ILE A 165 -4.03 -5.21 -9.24
N HIS A 166 -4.23 -6.40 -8.69
CA HIS A 166 -3.46 -7.58 -9.05
C HIS A 166 -4.39 -8.70 -9.52
N ALA A 167 -4.09 -9.27 -10.67
CA ALA A 167 -4.79 -10.40 -11.28
C ALA A 167 -3.96 -11.70 -11.11
N PRO A 168 -4.36 -12.88 -11.61
CA PRO A 168 -3.62 -14.11 -11.34
C PRO A 168 -2.22 -14.16 -11.97
N LYS A 169 -2.01 -13.43 -13.08
CA LYS A 169 -0.78 -13.48 -13.90
C LYS A 169 -0.14 -12.12 -14.13
N ASP A 170 -0.91 -11.03 -14.03
CA ASP A 170 -0.50 -9.70 -14.43
C ASP A 170 -1.02 -8.67 -13.41
N GLU A 171 -0.56 -7.42 -13.50
CA GLU A 171 -1.03 -6.31 -12.68
C GLU A 171 -1.73 -5.23 -13.51
N PRO A 172 -3.09 -5.21 -13.55
CA PRO A 172 -3.86 -4.21 -14.31
C PRO A 172 -3.50 -2.76 -14.01
N ILE A 173 -3.08 -2.46 -12.77
CA ILE A 173 -2.49 -1.17 -12.43
C ILE A 173 -1.47 -1.32 -11.29
N LYS A 174 -0.34 -0.62 -11.42
CA LYS A 174 0.64 -0.36 -10.36
C LYS A 174 0.86 1.14 -10.22
N VAL A 175 0.44 1.74 -9.12
CA VAL A 175 0.57 3.19 -8.85
C VAL A 175 1.88 3.45 -8.12
N TYR A 176 2.72 4.32 -8.68
CA TYR A 176 4.03 4.65 -8.15
C TYR A 176 4.06 6.06 -7.56
N TYR A 177 4.75 6.20 -6.44
CA TYR A 177 5.38 7.44 -6.02
C TYR A 177 6.89 7.34 -6.23
N ARG A 178 7.53 8.46 -6.59
CA ARG A 178 8.98 8.57 -6.51
C ARG A 178 9.47 9.94 -6.19
N LYS A 179 10.39 10.03 -5.24
CA LYS A 179 11.18 11.24 -5.00
C LYS A 179 12.67 10.90 -5.12
N MET A 180 13.39 11.65 -5.96
CA MET A 180 14.85 11.49 -6.05
C MET A 180 15.54 12.10 -4.81
N PRO A 181 16.74 11.62 -4.43
CA PRO A 181 17.46 12.14 -3.26
C PRO A 181 17.67 13.66 -3.28
N ASN A 182 17.98 14.21 -4.45
CA ASN A 182 18.24 15.64 -4.68
C ASN A 182 16.98 16.48 -4.96
N HIS A 183 15.78 15.90 -4.94
CA HIS A 183 14.53 16.63 -5.19
C HIS A 183 13.82 16.99 -3.89
N LYS A 184 13.04 18.07 -3.92
CA LYS A 184 12.18 18.47 -2.79
C LYS A 184 10.86 17.69 -2.78
N THR A 185 10.31 17.40 -3.95
CA THR A 185 9.03 16.72 -4.12
C THR A 185 9.15 15.51 -5.03
N GLY A 186 8.14 14.63 -4.98
CA GLY A 186 8.05 13.43 -5.79
C GLY A 186 7.00 13.49 -6.89
N SER A 187 7.13 12.56 -7.83
CA SER A 187 6.24 12.31 -8.96
C SER A 187 5.23 11.19 -8.66
N ILE A 188 4.11 11.18 -9.37
CA ILE A 188 3.13 10.08 -9.41
C ILE A 188 2.92 9.64 -10.86
N TRP A 189 2.92 8.33 -11.08
CA TRP A 189 2.46 7.72 -12.33
C TRP A 189 1.86 6.35 -12.02
N PHE A 190 1.23 5.73 -13.01
CA PHE A 190 0.91 4.31 -12.92
C PHE A 190 1.39 3.55 -14.14
N ASN A 191 1.60 2.25 -13.95
CA ASN A 191 1.87 1.30 -15.00
C ASN A 191 0.68 0.37 -15.19
N VAL A 192 0.40 0.00 -16.43
CA VAL A 192 -0.50 -1.09 -16.81
C VAL A 192 0.34 -2.21 -17.42
N GLU A 193 0.16 -3.45 -16.98
CA GLU A 193 0.83 -4.61 -17.57
C GLU A 193 -0.12 -5.36 -18.51
N PRO A 194 0.15 -5.35 -19.83
CA PRO A 194 -0.57 -6.19 -20.80
C PRO A 194 -0.41 -7.68 -20.47
N ASP A 195 -1.40 -8.51 -20.82
CA ASP A 195 -1.21 -9.96 -20.85
C ASP A 195 -0.11 -10.28 -21.87
N ARG A 196 0.85 -11.14 -21.48
CA ARG A 196 1.93 -11.61 -22.34
C ARG A 196 1.45 -12.25 -23.66
N ARG A 197 0.20 -12.70 -23.72
CA ARG A 197 -0.44 -13.29 -24.91
C ARG A 197 -1.04 -12.25 -25.86
N SER A 198 -1.15 -10.99 -25.45
CA SER A 198 -1.76 -9.92 -26.25
C SER A 198 -0.99 -9.57 -27.53
N GLY A 199 0.27 -10.03 -27.64
CA GLY A 199 1.15 -9.65 -28.75
C GLY A 199 1.60 -8.19 -28.70
N LEU A 200 1.18 -7.44 -27.68
CA LEU A 200 1.71 -6.12 -27.37
C LEU A 200 3.10 -6.24 -26.76
N ARG A 201 3.88 -5.15 -26.84
CA ARG A 201 5.26 -5.07 -26.40
C ARG A 201 5.46 -5.68 -25.00
N ASP A 202 6.52 -6.47 -24.83
CA ASP A 202 6.95 -6.94 -23.52
C ASP A 202 7.21 -5.77 -22.55
N GLY A 203 6.46 -5.76 -21.45
CA GLY A 203 6.65 -4.89 -20.29
C GLY A 203 5.55 -3.84 -20.07
N ASP A 204 5.61 -3.23 -18.89
CA ASP A 204 4.67 -2.21 -18.44
C ASP A 204 4.55 -1.01 -19.40
N ILE A 205 3.32 -0.53 -19.56
CA ILE A 205 2.97 0.73 -20.22
C ILE A 205 2.79 1.80 -19.13
N THR A 206 3.59 2.86 -19.20
CA THR A 206 3.63 3.92 -18.18
C THR A 206 2.77 5.12 -18.56
N PHE A 207 1.92 5.57 -17.62
CA PHE A 207 1.06 6.74 -17.73
C PHE A 207 1.43 7.79 -16.66
N PRO A 208 2.18 8.85 -17.02
CA PRO A 208 2.51 9.94 -16.11
C PRO A 208 1.24 10.68 -15.64
N VAL A 209 1.17 11.00 -14.35
CA VAL A 209 0.06 11.78 -13.77
C VAL A 209 0.59 13.10 -13.21
N LEU A 210 1.71 13.05 -12.50
CA LEU A 210 2.39 14.20 -11.91
C LEU A 210 3.91 14.02 -12.00
N GLY A 211 4.59 14.97 -12.64
CA GLY A 211 6.05 14.96 -12.72
C GLY A 211 6.65 13.93 -13.67
N SER A 212 7.96 13.74 -13.53
CA SER A 212 8.76 12.86 -14.40
C SER A 212 8.84 11.43 -13.86
N THR A 213 8.85 10.45 -14.76
CA THR A 213 9.13 9.03 -14.45
C THR A 213 10.61 8.67 -14.59
N LYS A 214 11.46 9.64 -14.94
CA LYS A 214 12.89 9.47 -15.21
C LYS A 214 13.76 9.77 -13.97
N PRO A 215 14.99 9.22 -13.88
CA PRO A 215 15.60 8.27 -14.83
C PRO A 215 14.92 6.90 -14.77
N ASN A 216 14.87 6.16 -15.87
CA ASN A 216 14.26 4.83 -15.91
C ASN A 216 15.24 3.81 -16.49
N PHE A 217 14.87 2.52 -16.46
CA PHE A 217 15.77 1.43 -16.86
C PHE A 217 16.41 1.64 -18.24
N TRP A 218 15.68 2.22 -19.20
CA TRP A 218 16.16 2.46 -20.56
C TRP A 218 16.92 3.78 -20.71
N ARG A 219 16.74 4.72 -19.78
CA ARG A 219 17.28 6.09 -19.82
C ARG A 219 17.84 6.45 -18.45
N GLN A 220 19.06 5.96 -18.21
CA GLN A 220 19.83 6.11 -16.97
C GLN A 220 20.86 7.24 -17.07
N GLY A 221 21.48 7.57 -15.94
CA GLY A 221 22.53 8.55 -15.79
C GLY A 221 22.03 9.97 -15.59
N GLU A 222 22.94 10.83 -15.15
CA GLU A 222 22.71 12.23 -14.81
C GLU A 222 21.99 13.00 -15.93
N LYS A 223 22.39 12.80 -17.19
CA LYS A 223 21.75 13.45 -18.36
C LYS A 223 20.24 13.16 -18.53
N ASN A 224 19.75 12.08 -17.94
CA ASN A 224 18.34 11.68 -17.98
C ASN A 224 17.63 11.93 -16.64
N THR A 225 18.36 12.38 -15.63
CA THR A 225 17.83 12.69 -14.31
C THR A 225 17.40 14.15 -14.29
N PRO A 226 16.12 14.46 -14.07
CA PRO A 226 15.70 15.85 -13.92
C PRO A 226 16.47 16.50 -12.76
N GLU A 227 16.90 17.75 -12.91
CA GLU A 227 17.61 18.46 -11.84
C GLU A 227 16.71 18.71 -10.63
N SER A 228 15.44 19.06 -10.87
CA SER A 228 14.42 19.27 -9.85
C SER A 228 13.02 19.00 -10.39
N PHE A 229 12.07 18.86 -9.47
CA PHE A 229 10.64 18.94 -9.72
C PHE A 229 10.00 19.55 -8.47
N ASP A 230 9.49 20.77 -8.58
CA ASP A 230 9.01 21.54 -7.42
C ASP A 230 7.47 21.53 -7.27
N ASP A 231 6.72 21.14 -8.31
CA ASP A 231 5.25 21.06 -8.28
C ASP A 231 4.72 19.65 -7.90
N GLY A 232 5.57 18.79 -7.35
CA GLY A 232 5.21 17.44 -6.96
C GLY A 232 4.52 17.34 -5.61
N ILE A 233 4.69 16.17 -4.96
CA ILE A 233 4.22 15.88 -3.61
C ILE A 233 5.43 15.68 -2.69
N ALA A 234 5.60 16.51 -1.67
CA ALA A 234 6.69 16.38 -0.70
C ALA A 234 6.54 15.12 0.19
N LEU A 235 7.62 14.69 0.84
CA LEU A 235 7.49 13.67 1.89
C LEU A 235 6.69 14.25 3.06
N GLY A 236 5.77 13.46 3.63
CA GLY A 236 4.85 13.86 4.68
C GLY A 236 3.65 14.71 4.21
N GLU A 237 3.61 15.14 2.94
CA GLU A 237 2.44 15.84 2.38
C GLU A 237 1.28 14.85 2.19
N LYS A 238 0.12 15.14 2.78
CA LYS A 238 -1.11 14.37 2.56
C LYS A 238 -1.64 14.61 1.15
N PHE A 239 -1.95 13.53 0.45
CA PHE A 239 -2.64 13.53 -0.83
C PHE A 239 -3.65 12.37 -0.87
N SER A 240 -4.55 12.38 -1.85
CA SER A 240 -5.43 11.23 -2.07
C SER A 240 -5.37 10.75 -3.52
N TYR A 241 -5.62 9.46 -3.73
CA TYR A 241 -5.83 8.91 -5.05
C TYR A 241 -7.02 7.96 -5.08
N ALA A 242 -7.59 7.79 -6.27
CA ALA A 242 -8.60 6.77 -6.53
C ALA A 242 -8.18 5.91 -7.73
N ILE A 243 -8.38 4.60 -7.59
CA ILE A 243 -8.33 3.61 -8.67
C ILE A 243 -9.76 3.12 -8.88
N ASP A 244 -10.36 3.45 -10.01
CA ASP A 244 -11.75 3.10 -10.33
C ASP A 244 -11.81 2.33 -11.64
N VAL A 245 -12.43 1.16 -11.63
CA VAL A 245 -12.61 0.32 -12.81
C VAL A 245 -14.08 0.04 -13.02
N GLN A 246 -14.58 0.42 -14.20
CA GLN A 246 -15.96 0.23 -14.65
C GLN A 246 -15.95 -0.45 -16.03
N GLY A 247 -16.34 -1.72 -16.09
CA GLY A 247 -16.10 -2.55 -17.28
C GLY A 247 -14.60 -2.71 -17.52
N SER A 248 -14.13 -2.37 -18.72
CA SER A 248 -12.69 -2.32 -19.07
C SER A 248 -12.04 -0.96 -18.77
N MET A 249 -12.83 0.06 -18.41
CA MET A 249 -12.31 1.42 -18.24
C MET A 249 -11.71 1.59 -16.86
N LEU A 250 -10.38 1.72 -16.81
CA LEU A 250 -9.64 2.14 -15.63
C LEU A 250 -9.51 3.66 -15.61
N THR A 251 -9.82 4.26 -14.48
CA THR A 251 -9.63 5.68 -14.20
C THR A 251 -8.79 5.85 -12.94
N PHE A 252 -7.66 6.54 -13.08
CA PHE A 252 -6.84 7.00 -11.96
C PHE A 252 -7.08 8.49 -11.71
N GLU A 253 -7.32 8.84 -10.45
CA GLU A 253 -7.55 10.22 -10.02
C GLU A 253 -6.56 10.58 -8.90
N LEU A 254 -5.94 11.76 -8.99
CA LEU A 254 -5.04 12.30 -7.99
C LEU A 254 -5.59 13.62 -7.46
N TYR A 255 -5.65 13.74 -6.13
CA TYR A 255 -6.16 14.88 -5.39
C TYR A 255 -5.07 15.44 -4.48
N GLN A 256 -4.80 16.73 -4.61
CA GLN A 256 -3.92 17.49 -3.73
C GLN A 256 -4.68 18.70 -3.19
N GLU A 257 -4.45 19.05 -1.94
CA GLU A 257 -5.10 20.20 -1.32
C GLU A 257 -4.82 21.49 -2.12
N GLY A 258 -5.88 22.25 -2.41
CA GLY A 258 -5.78 23.50 -3.16
C GLY A 258 -5.43 23.37 -4.65
N LYS A 259 -5.30 22.15 -5.20
CA LYS A 259 -5.04 21.91 -6.64
C LYS A 259 -6.23 21.27 -7.32
N ALA A 260 -6.40 21.53 -8.62
CA ALA A 260 -7.40 20.83 -9.43
C ALA A 260 -7.07 19.32 -9.51
N PRO A 261 -8.07 18.42 -9.45
CA PRO A 261 -7.85 16.99 -9.59
C PRO A 261 -7.19 16.65 -10.94
N ARG A 262 -6.24 15.72 -10.93
CA ARG A 262 -5.66 15.16 -12.16
C ARG A 262 -6.28 13.79 -12.41
N LYS A 263 -6.73 13.56 -13.63
CA LYS A 263 -7.45 12.33 -14.02
C LYS A 263 -6.84 11.76 -15.29
N VAL A 264 -6.58 10.45 -15.27
CA VAL A 264 -6.13 9.71 -16.45
C VAL A 264 -7.00 8.46 -16.57
N SER A 265 -7.65 8.30 -17.71
CA SER A 265 -8.51 7.15 -18.01
C SER A 265 -7.91 6.36 -19.17
N VAL A 266 -7.88 5.04 -19.02
CA VAL A 266 -7.33 4.10 -19.99
C VAL A 266 -8.31 2.94 -20.16
N ASP A 267 -8.50 2.50 -21.40
CA ASP A 267 -9.24 1.28 -21.69
C ASP A 267 -8.28 0.10 -21.61
N LEU A 268 -8.47 -0.78 -20.62
CA LEU A 268 -7.58 -1.90 -20.37
C LEU A 268 -7.59 -2.92 -21.51
N ASP A 269 -8.69 -3.02 -22.25
CA ASP A 269 -8.79 -3.92 -23.42
C ASP A 269 -7.87 -3.46 -24.55
N ILE A 270 -7.76 -2.14 -24.79
CA ILE A 270 -6.86 -1.58 -25.81
C ILE A 270 -5.41 -1.89 -25.49
N TYR A 271 -5.07 -1.92 -24.19
CA TYR A 271 -3.72 -2.22 -23.73
C TYR A 271 -3.50 -3.72 -23.45
N GLY A 272 -4.40 -4.58 -23.93
CA GLY A 272 -4.23 -6.03 -23.93
C GLY A 272 -4.18 -6.65 -22.54
N VAL A 273 -4.73 -5.99 -21.53
CA VAL A 273 -4.91 -6.61 -20.21
C VAL A 273 -6.00 -7.66 -20.34
N SER A 274 -5.70 -8.91 -20.00
CA SER A 274 -6.68 -9.98 -20.08
C SER A 274 -7.74 -9.81 -19.00
N LEU A 275 -8.97 -9.50 -19.43
CA LEU A 275 -10.13 -9.39 -18.55
C LEU A 275 -10.84 -10.74 -18.37
N GLU A 276 -10.65 -11.68 -19.30
CA GLU A 276 -11.17 -13.06 -19.23
C GLU A 276 -10.43 -13.90 -18.17
N ASP A 277 -11.17 -14.62 -17.33
CA ASP A 277 -10.66 -15.45 -16.21
C ASP A 277 -9.81 -14.68 -15.15
N SER A 278 -9.89 -13.34 -15.13
CA SER A 278 -9.12 -12.49 -14.23
C SER A 278 -9.91 -12.16 -12.96
N TRP A 279 -9.77 -12.99 -11.92
CA TRP A 279 -10.17 -12.57 -10.58
C TRP A 279 -9.12 -11.60 -10.03
N ASN A 280 -9.59 -10.49 -9.46
CA ASN A 280 -8.80 -9.35 -9.04
C ASN A 280 -8.94 -9.10 -7.54
N TYR A 281 -7.99 -8.35 -7.02
CA TYR A 281 -8.01 -7.82 -5.66
C TYR A 281 -7.17 -6.55 -5.59
N PHE A 282 -7.60 -5.60 -4.77
CA PHE A 282 -6.84 -4.38 -4.50
C PHE A 282 -5.66 -4.65 -3.55
N LYS A 283 -4.65 -3.79 -3.65
CA LYS A 283 -3.52 -3.70 -2.70
C LYS A 283 -3.19 -2.26 -2.41
N ALA A 284 -2.76 -1.96 -1.18
CA ALA A 284 -2.32 -0.63 -0.75
C ALA A 284 -1.27 -0.76 0.37
N GLY A 285 -0.31 0.17 0.43
CA GLY A 285 0.77 0.15 1.42
C GLY A 285 2.09 0.59 0.78
N VAL A 286 3.20 -0.07 1.13
CA VAL A 286 4.52 0.17 0.51
C VAL A 286 5.07 -1.12 -0.11
N TYR A 287 5.29 -1.10 -1.42
CA TYR A 287 6.03 -2.13 -2.15
C TYR A 287 7.26 -1.50 -2.81
N VAL A 288 8.43 -1.81 -2.27
CA VAL A 288 9.69 -1.06 -2.49
C VAL A 288 10.31 -1.45 -3.80
N GLN A 289 10.38 -0.53 -4.76
CA GLN A 289 10.85 -0.81 -6.13
C GLN A 289 12.36 -0.55 -6.29
N ASN A 290 13.09 -0.89 -5.23
CA ASN A 290 14.53 -0.81 -5.11
C ASN A 290 15.04 -2.10 -4.44
N ARG A 291 16.01 -2.74 -5.09
CA ARG A 291 16.67 -3.98 -4.64
C ARG A 291 18.20 -3.88 -4.74
N THR A 292 18.70 -2.67 -4.96
CA THR A 292 20.12 -2.38 -5.20
C THR A 292 20.70 -1.39 -4.22
N GLY A 293 19.84 -0.75 -3.42
CA GLY A 293 20.26 0.09 -2.32
C GLY A 293 20.83 -0.70 -1.15
N ASP A 294 21.26 0.04 -0.15
CA ASP A 294 21.71 -0.50 1.13
C ASP A 294 20.56 -1.28 1.79
N ALA A 295 20.90 -2.37 2.47
CA ALA A 295 19.91 -3.37 2.89
C ALA A 295 18.84 -2.81 3.85
N ASP A 296 19.23 -1.85 4.67
CA ASP A 296 18.42 -1.15 5.68
C ASP A 296 17.88 0.20 5.20
N ASP A 297 18.12 0.61 3.96
CA ASP A 297 17.50 1.79 3.38
C ASP A 297 15.97 1.56 3.30
N MET A 298 15.20 2.54 3.77
CA MET A 298 13.78 2.36 4.11
C MET A 298 12.84 3.08 3.16
N THR A 299 11.60 2.63 3.17
CA THR A 299 10.46 3.36 2.62
C THR A 299 9.31 3.26 3.60
N ALA A 300 8.63 4.37 3.83
CA ALA A 300 7.52 4.49 4.76
C ALA A 300 6.38 5.31 4.14
N ALA A 301 5.16 4.91 4.42
CA ALA A 301 3.97 5.69 4.11
C ALA A 301 2.90 5.49 5.18
N THR A 302 2.10 6.53 5.40
CA THR A 302 1.00 6.52 6.36
C THR A 302 -0.32 6.64 5.61
N ILE A 303 -1.24 5.69 5.80
CA ILE A 303 -2.60 5.73 5.26
C ILE A 303 -3.54 6.27 6.35
N TYR A 304 -4.29 7.32 6.02
CA TYR A 304 -5.26 7.99 6.90
C TYR A 304 -6.70 7.63 6.58
N ASP A 305 -6.98 7.24 5.33
CA ASP A 305 -8.29 6.72 4.90
C ASP A 305 -8.08 5.68 3.80
N LEU A 306 -8.86 4.59 3.86
CA LEU A 306 -8.85 3.51 2.87
C LEU A 306 -10.27 2.98 2.71
N LYS A 307 -10.85 3.21 1.54
CA LYS A 307 -12.19 2.74 1.21
C LYS A 307 -12.17 1.93 -0.08
N VAL A 308 -12.88 0.81 -0.08
CA VAL A 308 -13.10 -0.01 -1.27
C VAL A 308 -14.58 -0.29 -1.44
N THR A 309 -15.08 -0.14 -2.67
CA THR A 309 -16.44 -0.49 -3.06
C THR A 309 -16.45 -1.34 -4.33
N HIS A 310 -17.47 -2.17 -4.44
CA HIS A 310 -17.81 -2.98 -5.60
C HIS A 310 -19.30 -2.85 -5.89
N ASP A 311 -19.71 -3.18 -7.11
CA ASP A 311 -21.11 -3.29 -7.51
C ASP A 311 -21.74 -4.63 -7.06
#